data_AF-A0A9X9X4W5-F1
#
_entry.id   AF-A0A9X9X4W5-F1
#
_cell.length_a   1.000
_cell.length_b   1.000
_cell.length_c   1.000
_cell.angle_alpha   90.00
_cell.angle_beta   90.00
_cell.angle_gamma   90.00
#
_symmetry.space_group_name_H-M   'P 1'
#
loop_
_entity.id
_entity.type
_entity.pdbx_description
1 polymer ?
#
loop_
_entity_poly.entity_id
_entity_poly.type
_entity_poly.pdbx_seq_one_letter_code
_entity_poly.pdbx_strand_id
1 'polypeptide(L)'
;MSTALHLLAGALLPLPAWAWLRHGARARASAWILLDVAPVAALFLALVAMAGRPVLAGGLAGGVCVFLAVADRAKRATLAEPLAFTDGGLLWQVAAHPRFYLPFVPKAVIVGGLGAGAAAFVAVLAIEPAVPLGVAARAALLAAAGALVAMVLRPLALLRGEALARDPARD
;
A
#
# COMPACT_ATOMS: atom_id res chain seq x y z
N MET A 1 -0.23 -18.74 -20.50
CA MET A 1 -1.37 -18.29 -19.67
C MET A 1 -2.10 -17.20 -20.42
N SER A 2 -3.44 -17.16 -20.37
CA SER A 2 -4.21 -16.08 -20.99
C SER A 2 -3.92 -14.75 -20.27
N THR A 3 -3.96 -13.63 -20.98
CA THR A 3 -3.75 -12.29 -20.41
C THR A 3 -4.69 -12.01 -19.22
N ALA A 4 -5.91 -12.53 -19.28
CA ALA A 4 -6.88 -12.45 -18.20
C ALA A 4 -6.40 -13.16 -16.92
N LEU A 5 -5.78 -14.35 -17.04
CA LEU A 5 -5.24 -15.07 -15.88
C LEU A 5 -4.07 -14.32 -15.23
N HIS A 6 -3.20 -13.66 -16.00
CA HIS A 6 -2.13 -12.84 -15.43
C HIS A 6 -2.68 -11.63 -14.66
N LEU A 7 -3.66 -10.93 -15.25
CA LEU A 7 -4.32 -9.80 -14.60
C LEU A 7 -5.04 -10.22 -13.31
N LEU A 8 -5.77 -11.34 -13.35
CA LEU A 8 -6.45 -11.89 -12.17
C LEU A 8 -5.45 -12.31 -11.10
N ALA A 9 -4.38 -13.03 -11.48
CA ALA A 9 -3.34 -13.45 -10.53
C ALA A 9 -2.69 -12.24 -9.85
N GLY A 10 -2.34 -11.20 -10.61
CA GLY A 10 -1.81 -9.96 -10.08
C GLY A 10 -2.79 -9.23 -9.15
N ALA A 11 -4.06 -9.12 -9.55
CA ALA A 11 -5.08 -8.42 -8.77
C ALA A 11 -5.44 -9.13 -7.45
N LEU A 12 -5.36 -10.48 -7.42
CA LEU A 12 -5.64 -11.27 -6.22
C LEU A 12 -4.45 -11.31 -5.25
N LEU A 13 -3.22 -11.13 -5.74
CA LEU A 13 -1.99 -11.20 -4.95
C LEU A 13 -1.93 -10.29 -3.71
N PRO A 14 -2.38 -9.02 -3.75
CA PRO A 14 -2.38 -8.15 -2.58
C PRO A 14 -3.47 -8.48 -1.56
N LEU A 15 -4.53 -9.21 -1.94
CA LEU A 15 -5.69 -9.48 -1.08
C LEU A 15 -5.35 -10.24 0.22
N PRO A 16 -4.54 -11.31 0.24
CA PRO A 16 -4.19 -11.98 1.49
C PRO A 16 -3.42 -11.06 2.45
N ALA A 17 -2.51 -10.23 1.92
CA ALA A 17 -1.75 -9.27 2.73
C ALA A 17 -2.66 -8.16 3.29
N TRP A 18 -3.59 -7.66 2.48
CA TRP A 18 -4.61 -6.70 2.92
C TRP A 18 -5.54 -7.32 3.97
N ALA A 19 -6.02 -8.55 3.77
CA ALA A 19 -6.87 -9.25 4.73
C ALA A 19 -6.15 -9.47 6.07
N TRP A 20 -4.86 -9.81 6.03
CA TRP A 20 -4.03 -9.92 7.23
C TRP A 20 -3.93 -8.60 8.01
N LEU A 21 -3.69 -7.47 7.30
CA LEU A 21 -3.69 -6.13 7.89
C LEU A 21 -5.04 -5.82 8.57
N ARG A 22 -6.16 -6.15 7.93
CA ARG A 22 -7.50 -5.91 8.49
C ARG A 22 -7.84 -6.80 9.69
N HIS A 23 -7.40 -8.05 9.66
CA HIS A 23 -7.53 -8.95 10.81
C HIS A 23 -6.75 -8.43 12.02
N GLY A 24 -5.53 -7.92 11.83
CA GLY A 24 -4.74 -7.26 12.89
C GLY A 24 -5.47 -6.06 13.50
N ALA A 25 -6.13 -5.27 12.66
CA ALA A 25 -6.94 -4.13 13.09
C ALA A 25 -8.32 -4.49 13.68
N ARG A 26 -8.69 -5.79 13.73
CA ARG A 26 -10.02 -6.26 14.14
C ARG A 26 -11.17 -5.56 13.39
N ALA A 27 -10.94 -5.21 12.13
CA ALA A 27 -11.93 -4.52 11.31
C ALA A 27 -13.17 -5.42 11.09
N ARG A 28 -14.37 -4.86 11.25
CA ARG A 28 -15.62 -5.57 10.96
C ARG A 28 -15.96 -5.45 9.47
N ALA A 29 -16.58 -6.50 8.93
CA ALA A 29 -17.15 -6.44 7.59
C ALA A 29 -18.21 -5.34 7.52
N SER A 30 -17.98 -4.36 6.65
CA SER A 30 -18.89 -3.23 6.44
C SER A 30 -18.74 -2.72 5.01
N ALA A 31 -19.71 -1.94 4.51
CA ALA A 31 -19.62 -1.33 3.18
C ALA A 31 -18.36 -0.45 3.01
N TRP A 32 -17.87 0.12 4.12
CA TRP A 32 -16.65 0.94 4.16
C TRP A 32 -15.37 0.16 3.87
N ILE A 33 -15.41 -1.17 3.90
CA ILE A 33 -14.27 -2.02 3.55
C ILE A 33 -13.87 -1.87 2.07
N LEU A 34 -14.82 -1.46 1.22
CA LEU A 34 -14.56 -1.17 -0.20
C LEU A 34 -13.75 0.13 -0.38
N LEU A 35 -13.99 1.14 0.46
CA LEU A 35 -13.17 2.36 0.47
C LEU A 35 -11.76 2.09 1.00
N ASP A 36 -11.65 1.11 1.88
CA ASP A 36 -10.38 0.73 2.50
C ASP A 36 -9.45 -0.07 1.56
N VAL A 37 -10.00 -0.89 0.66
CA VAL A 37 -9.21 -1.58 -0.38
C VAL A 37 -8.84 -0.64 -1.55
N ALA A 38 -9.53 0.50 -1.69
CA ALA A 38 -9.35 1.42 -2.82
C ALA A 38 -7.91 1.93 -3.00
N PRO A 39 -7.14 2.31 -1.95
CA PRO A 39 -5.74 2.69 -2.11
C PRO A 39 -4.86 1.56 -2.66
N VAL A 40 -5.09 0.31 -2.23
CA VAL A 40 -4.36 -0.86 -2.70
C VAL A 40 -4.68 -1.15 -4.17
N ALA A 41 -5.97 -1.08 -4.53
CA ALA A 41 -6.43 -1.21 -5.90
C ALA A 41 -5.87 -0.09 -6.80
N ALA A 42 -5.88 1.16 -6.33
CA ALA A 42 -5.32 2.29 -7.06
C ALA A 42 -3.82 2.13 -7.32
N LEU A 43 -3.06 1.71 -6.30
CA LEU A 43 -1.63 1.42 -6.44
C LEU A 43 -1.38 0.30 -7.46
N PHE A 44 -2.13 -0.79 -7.37
CA PHE A 44 -2.05 -1.88 -8.35
C PHE A 44 -2.31 -1.38 -9.78
N LEU A 45 -3.41 -0.66 -10.01
CA LEU A 45 -3.77 -0.14 -11.34
C LEU A 45 -2.70 0.81 -11.89
N ALA A 46 -2.17 1.70 -11.06
CA ALA A 46 -1.09 2.61 -11.46
C ALA A 46 0.17 1.85 -11.86
N LEU A 47 0.59 0.86 -11.06
CA LEU A 47 1.76 0.03 -11.36
C LEU A 47 1.58 -0.82 -12.63
N VAL A 48 0.38 -1.37 -12.87
CA VAL A 48 0.06 -2.05 -14.13
C VAL A 48 0.13 -1.08 -15.30
N ALA A 49 -0.41 0.13 -15.16
CA ALA A 49 -0.37 1.14 -16.21
C ALA A 49 1.06 1.60 -16.55
N MET A 50 1.97 1.58 -15.58
CA MET A 50 3.39 1.94 -15.77
C MET A 50 4.19 0.78 -16.37
N ALA A 51 4.18 -0.38 -15.71
CA ALA A 51 5.07 -1.49 -16.03
C ALA A 51 4.48 -2.51 -17.01
N GLY A 52 3.14 -2.60 -17.12
CA GLY A 52 2.45 -3.65 -17.86
C GLY A 52 2.65 -5.05 -17.26
N ARG A 53 3.04 -5.16 -15.98
CA ARG A 53 3.41 -6.42 -15.32
C ARG A 53 2.50 -6.67 -14.11
N PRO A 54 1.36 -7.36 -14.29
CA PRO A 54 0.34 -7.50 -13.24
C PRO A 54 0.79 -8.22 -11.98
N VAL A 55 1.56 -9.31 -12.09
CA VAL A 55 2.06 -10.07 -10.93
C VAL A 55 3.05 -9.22 -10.13
N LEU A 56 3.97 -8.52 -10.80
CA LEU A 56 4.86 -7.56 -10.15
C LEU A 56 4.07 -6.44 -9.46
N ALA A 57 3.09 -5.85 -10.14
CA ALA A 57 2.25 -4.79 -9.57
C ALA A 57 1.47 -5.28 -8.33
N GLY A 58 0.90 -6.48 -8.40
CA GLY A 58 0.19 -7.12 -7.29
C GLY A 58 1.12 -7.42 -6.12
N GLY A 59 2.33 -7.90 -6.40
CA GLY A 59 3.36 -8.18 -5.41
C GLY A 59 3.84 -6.92 -4.70
N LEU A 60 4.06 -5.83 -5.42
CA LEU A 60 4.44 -4.55 -4.83
C LEU A 60 3.32 -3.97 -3.97
N ALA A 61 2.07 -3.96 -4.47
CA ALA A 61 0.92 -3.53 -3.69
C ALA A 61 0.71 -4.38 -2.42
N GLY A 62 0.86 -5.70 -2.54
CA GLY A 62 0.82 -6.63 -1.42
C GLY A 62 1.97 -6.44 -0.45
N GLY A 63 3.17 -6.13 -0.94
CA GLY A 63 4.36 -5.82 -0.16
C GLY A 63 4.15 -4.59 0.73
N VAL A 64 3.47 -3.55 0.22
CA VAL A 64 3.06 -2.40 1.04
C VAL A 64 2.10 -2.83 2.15
N CYS A 65 1.12 -3.68 1.87
CA CYS A 65 0.21 -4.22 2.91
C CYS A 65 0.96 -5.04 3.98
N VAL A 66 1.88 -5.91 3.55
CA VAL A 66 2.73 -6.70 4.47
C VAL A 66 3.58 -5.78 5.34
N PHE A 67 4.20 -4.76 4.75
CA PHE A 67 5.00 -3.79 5.47
C PHE A 67 4.17 -3.07 6.55
N LEU A 68 2.98 -2.57 6.19
CA LEU A 68 2.08 -1.92 7.15
C LEU A 68 1.59 -2.88 8.24
N ALA A 69 1.30 -4.14 7.92
CA ALA A 69 0.88 -5.14 8.89
C ALA A 69 2.00 -5.48 9.89
N VAL A 70 3.24 -5.59 9.42
CA VAL A 70 4.42 -5.78 10.28
C VAL A 70 4.65 -4.56 11.16
N ALA A 71 4.55 -3.34 10.61
CA ALA A 71 4.70 -2.10 11.36
C ALA A 71 3.63 -1.96 12.46
N ASP A 72 2.36 -2.22 12.13
CA ASP A 72 1.24 -2.23 13.09
C ASP A 72 1.48 -3.25 14.21
N ARG A 73 1.88 -4.48 13.86
CA ARG A 73 2.18 -5.52 14.85
C ARG A 73 3.35 -5.15 15.75
N ALA A 74 4.40 -4.56 15.19
CA ALA A 74 5.56 -4.09 15.96
C ALA A 74 5.14 -2.99 16.94
N LYS A 75 4.36 -2.01 16.49
CA LYS A 75 3.85 -0.91 17.34
C LYS A 75 2.94 -1.42 18.46
N ARG A 76 2.06 -2.38 18.16
CA ARG A 76 1.21 -3.01 19.20
C ARG A 76 2.03 -3.78 20.23
N ALA A 77 3.09 -4.46 19.80
CA ALA A 77 3.94 -5.22 20.72
C ALA A 77 4.76 -4.32 21.65
N THR A 78 5.12 -3.11 21.22
CA THR A 78 5.95 -2.18 22.00
C THR A 78 5.14 -1.15 22.79
N LEU A 79 4.09 -0.59 22.18
CA LEU A 79 3.31 0.54 22.72
C LEU A 79 1.86 0.16 23.06
N ALA A 80 1.42 -1.07 22.78
CA ALA A 80 0.01 -1.48 22.89
C ALA A 80 -0.97 -0.64 22.05
N GLU A 81 -0.46 0.07 21.03
CA GLU A 81 -1.24 0.97 20.17
C GLU A 81 -1.27 0.50 18.72
N PRO A 82 -2.38 0.74 17.99
CA PRO A 82 -2.45 0.53 16.56
C PRO A 82 -1.59 1.53 15.77
N LEU A 83 -1.26 1.18 14.54
CA LEU A 83 -0.73 2.14 13.57
C LEU A 83 -1.79 3.22 13.29
N ALA A 84 -1.40 4.48 13.46
CA ALA A 84 -2.22 5.66 13.24
C ALA A 84 -1.74 6.41 11.97
N PHE A 85 -2.61 7.23 11.40
CA PHE A 85 -2.26 8.04 10.22
C PHE A 85 -1.04 8.95 10.47
N THR A 86 -0.92 9.50 11.69
CA THR A 86 0.20 10.34 12.12
C THR A 86 1.54 9.61 12.08
N ASP A 87 1.55 8.28 12.16
CA ASP A 87 2.78 7.48 12.07
C ASP A 87 3.41 7.52 10.68
N GLY A 88 2.67 7.96 9.64
CA GLY A 88 3.22 8.20 8.31
C GLY A 88 4.39 9.19 8.31
N GLY A 89 4.34 10.20 9.17
CA GLY A 89 5.45 11.14 9.37
C GLY A 89 6.68 10.47 10.00
N LEU A 90 6.47 9.54 10.93
CA LEU A 90 7.55 8.77 11.56
C LEU A 90 8.21 7.80 10.58
N LEU A 91 7.42 7.16 9.71
CA LEU A 91 7.95 6.31 8.64
C LEU A 91 8.88 7.07 7.70
N TRP A 92 8.53 8.31 7.36
CA TRP A 92 9.41 9.17 6.55
C TRP A 92 10.73 9.48 7.27
N GLN A 93 10.71 9.65 8.59
CA GLN A 93 11.94 9.92 9.37
C GLN A 93 12.92 8.74 9.32
N VAL A 94 12.44 7.50 9.23
CA VAL A 94 13.32 6.31 9.05
C VAL A 94 14.10 6.43 7.74
N ALA A 95 13.45 6.89 6.67
CA ALA A 95 14.10 7.09 5.37
C ALA A 95 15.01 8.33 5.35
N ALA A 96 14.59 9.44 5.97
CA ALA A 96 15.36 10.68 6.01
C ALA A 96 16.60 10.59 6.91
N HIS A 97 16.52 9.82 7.99
CA HIS A 97 17.56 9.74 9.02
C HIS A 97 17.88 8.29 9.42
N PRO A 98 18.30 7.43 8.48
CA PRO A 98 18.46 5.99 8.71
C PRO A 98 19.40 5.65 9.88
N ARG A 99 20.42 6.48 10.11
CA ARG A 99 21.37 6.34 11.24
C ARG A 99 20.72 6.41 12.62
N PHE A 100 19.55 7.04 12.75
CA PHE A 100 18.84 7.17 14.02
C PHE A 100 17.81 6.06 14.24
N TYR A 101 17.41 5.32 13.21
CA TYR A 101 16.33 4.33 13.32
C TYR A 101 16.82 2.90 13.06
N LEU A 102 17.66 2.70 12.03
CA LEU A 102 18.10 1.35 11.63
C LEU A 102 18.97 0.62 12.65
N PRO A 103 19.81 1.27 13.50
CA PRO A 103 20.57 0.55 14.52
C PRO A 103 19.72 -0.21 15.54
N PHE A 104 18.46 0.19 15.72
CA PHE A 104 17.53 -0.43 16.67
C PHE A 104 16.73 -1.59 16.06
N VAL A 105 16.82 -1.80 14.74
CA VAL A 105 16.17 -2.92 14.07
C VAL A 105 17.14 -4.10 14.00
N PRO A 106 16.72 -5.33 14.38
CA PRO A 106 17.58 -6.50 14.28
C PRO A 106 18.13 -6.67 12.86
N LYS A 107 19.46 -6.79 12.72
CA LYS A 107 20.13 -6.91 11.41
C LYS A 107 19.55 -8.06 10.57
N ALA A 108 19.21 -9.17 11.20
CA ALA A 108 18.58 -10.32 10.53
C ALA A 108 17.23 -9.96 9.88
N VAL A 109 16.45 -9.06 10.49
CA VAL A 109 15.17 -8.59 9.93
C VAL A 109 15.42 -7.67 8.75
N ILE A 110 16.40 -6.75 8.84
CA ILE A 110 16.76 -5.86 7.73
C ILE A 110 17.28 -6.69 6.54
N VAL A 111 18.31 -7.50 6.76
CA VAL A 111 18.98 -8.25 5.69
C VAL A 111 18.06 -9.33 5.14
N GLY A 112 17.35 -10.06 6.00
CA GLY A 112 16.42 -11.10 5.59
C GLY A 112 15.22 -10.53 4.83
N GLY A 113 14.60 -9.47 5.34
CA GLY A 113 13.45 -8.83 4.70
C GLY A 113 13.81 -8.16 3.38
N LEU A 114 14.87 -7.34 3.36
CA LEU A 114 15.33 -6.66 2.15
C LEU A 114 15.86 -7.66 1.12
N GLY A 115 16.64 -8.65 1.56
CA GLY A 115 17.20 -9.69 0.70
C GLY A 115 16.11 -10.55 0.07
N ALA A 116 15.15 -11.05 0.86
CA ALA A 116 14.04 -11.83 0.34
C ALA A 116 13.14 -11.01 -0.58
N GLY A 117 12.85 -9.76 -0.24
CA GLY A 117 12.08 -8.84 -1.08
C GLY A 117 12.77 -8.55 -2.41
N ALA A 118 14.08 -8.26 -2.39
CA ALA A 118 14.87 -8.02 -3.60
C ALA A 118 14.96 -9.28 -4.48
N ALA A 119 15.21 -10.44 -3.88
CA ALA A 119 15.25 -11.71 -4.61
C ALA A 119 13.90 -12.03 -5.26
N ALA A 120 12.78 -11.86 -4.54
CA ALA A 120 11.45 -12.04 -5.09
C ALA A 120 11.16 -11.04 -6.22
N PHE A 121 11.52 -9.77 -6.05
CA PHE A 121 11.38 -8.74 -7.08
C PHE A 121 12.15 -9.11 -8.36
N VAL A 122 13.42 -9.49 -8.23
CA VAL A 122 14.28 -9.89 -9.36
C VAL A 122 13.74 -11.15 -10.04
N ALA A 123 13.31 -12.15 -9.27
CA ALA A 123 12.76 -13.39 -9.80
C ALA A 123 11.48 -13.11 -10.61
N VAL A 124 10.53 -12.34 -10.07
CA VAL A 124 9.34 -11.93 -10.81
C VAL A 124 9.73 -11.09 -12.02
N LEU A 125 10.70 -10.17 -11.90
CA LEU A 125 11.22 -9.35 -13.00
C LEU A 125 11.81 -10.18 -14.16
N ALA A 126 12.47 -11.29 -13.84
CA ALA A 126 13.04 -12.18 -14.84
C ALA A 126 12.00 -13.08 -15.52
N ILE A 127 10.97 -13.50 -14.80
CA ILE A 127 10.03 -14.55 -15.26
C ILE A 127 8.77 -13.97 -15.91
N GLU A 128 8.25 -12.85 -15.43
CA GLU A 128 6.96 -12.32 -15.89
C GLU A 128 7.12 -11.47 -17.19
N PRO A 129 6.46 -11.83 -18.29
CA PRO A 129 6.45 -10.98 -19.48
C PRO A 129 5.55 -9.75 -19.28
N ALA A 130 5.93 -8.62 -19.88
CA ALA A 130 5.06 -7.45 -19.91
C ALA A 130 3.86 -7.69 -20.85
N VAL A 131 2.67 -7.34 -20.37
CA VAL A 131 1.44 -7.31 -21.17
C VAL A 131 1.49 -6.10 -22.10
N PRO A 132 1.26 -6.26 -23.40
CA PRO A 132 1.21 -5.14 -24.34
C PRO A 132 -0.03 -4.29 -24.07
N LEU A 133 0.16 -3.18 -23.36
CA LEU A 133 -0.89 -2.20 -23.09
C LEU A 133 -0.73 -0.98 -24.02
N GLY A 134 -1.73 -0.74 -24.85
CA GLY A 134 -1.82 0.48 -25.66
C GLY A 134 -2.02 1.74 -24.81
N VAL A 135 -1.77 2.91 -25.40
CA VAL A 135 -1.86 4.22 -24.71
C VAL A 135 -3.24 4.42 -24.08
N ALA A 136 -4.32 4.09 -24.81
CA ALA A 136 -5.68 4.21 -24.30
C ALA A 136 -5.93 3.33 -23.06
N ALA A 137 -5.42 2.09 -23.04
CA ALA A 137 -5.55 1.21 -21.89
C ALA A 137 -4.77 1.73 -20.67
N ARG A 138 -3.56 2.26 -20.88
CA ARG A 138 -2.75 2.88 -19.81
C ARG A 138 -3.44 4.11 -19.24
N ALA A 139 -3.96 4.98 -20.10
CA ALA A 139 -4.71 6.16 -19.68
C ALA A 139 -5.97 5.78 -18.89
N ALA A 140 -6.71 4.76 -19.32
CA ALA A 140 -7.88 4.26 -18.61
C ALA A 140 -7.53 3.71 -17.21
N LEU A 141 -6.44 2.94 -17.09
CA LEU A 141 -5.97 2.43 -15.80
C LEU A 141 -5.52 3.55 -14.85
N LEU A 142 -4.80 4.56 -15.36
CA LEU A 142 -4.41 5.73 -14.58
C LEU A 142 -5.61 6.57 -14.15
N ALA A 143 -6.60 6.76 -15.04
CA ALA A 143 -7.83 7.46 -14.71
C ALA A 143 -8.63 6.71 -13.63
N ALA A 144 -8.72 5.38 -13.72
CA ALA A 144 -9.35 4.55 -12.70
C ALA A 144 -8.61 4.63 -11.35
N ALA A 145 -7.27 4.56 -11.35
CA ALA A 145 -6.46 4.75 -10.16
C ALA A 145 -6.69 6.14 -9.53
N GLY A 146 -6.68 7.19 -10.36
CA GLY A 146 -6.95 8.57 -9.94
C GLY A 146 -8.35 8.74 -9.36
N ALA A 147 -9.37 8.11 -9.95
CA ALA A 147 -10.74 8.14 -9.46
C ALA A 147 -10.87 7.47 -8.08
N LEU A 148 -10.21 6.32 -7.87
CA LEU A 148 -10.17 5.66 -6.57
C LEU A 148 -9.50 6.53 -5.50
N VAL A 149 -8.37 7.16 -5.84
CA VAL A 149 -7.68 8.10 -4.94
C VAL A 149 -8.57 9.31 -4.62
N ALA A 150 -9.19 9.90 -5.65
CA ALA A 150 -10.10 11.03 -5.47
C ALA A 150 -11.31 10.67 -4.60
N MET A 151 -11.85 9.46 -4.74
CA MET A 151 -12.93 8.96 -3.89
C MET A 151 -12.52 8.88 -2.42
N VAL A 152 -11.31 8.37 -2.13
CA VAL A 152 -10.78 8.28 -0.76
C VAL A 152 -10.48 9.65 -0.17
N LEU A 153 -9.95 10.58 -0.97
CA LEU A 153 -9.57 11.92 -0.52
C LEU A 153 -10.72 12.95 -0.56
N ARG A 154 -11.87 12.59 -1.14
CA ARG A 154 -13.05 13.46 -1.26
C ARG A 154 -13.43 14.14 0.06
N PRO A 155 -13.42 13.47 1.23
CA PRO A 155 -13.73 14.12 2.51
C PRO A 155 -12.81 15.30 2.81
N LEU A 156 -11.51 15.20 2.51
CA LEU A 156 -10.55 16.29 2.75
C LEU A 156 -10.84 17.52 1.87
N ALA A 157 -11.32 17.29 0.65
CA ALA A 157 -11.70 18.36 -0.26
C ALA A 157 -12.99 19.06 0.21
N LEU A 158 -13.95 18.31 0.74
CA LEU A 158 -15.18 18.86 1.31
C LEU A 158 -14.92 19.67 2.59
N LEU A 159 -13.96 19.24 3.40
CA LEU A 159 -13.58 19.90 4.66
C LEU A 159 -12.69 21.14 4.47
N ARG A 160 -12.25 21.44 3.24
CA ARG A 160 -11.23 22.47 2.95
C ARG A 160 -11.68 23.92 3.21
N GLY A 161 -12.94 24.13 3.56
CA GLY A 161 -13.51 25.43 3.92
C GLY A 161 -14.38 25.42 5.18
N GLU A 162 -14.45 24.29 5.89
CA GLU A 162 -15.13 24.21 7.18
C GLU A 162 -14.25 24.88 8.24
N ALA A 163 -14.81 25.83 8.99
CA ALA A 163 -14.13 26.38 10.16
C ALA A 163 -13.86 25.23 11.15
N LEU A 164 -12.63 25.14 11.66
CA LEU A 164 -12.33 24.17 12.71
C LEU A 164 -13.34 24.35 13.84
N ALA A 165 -14.06 23.28 14.19
CA ALA A 165 -15.08 23.32 15.24
C ALA A 165 -14.51 23.80 16.60
N ARG A 166 -13.19 23.75 16.75
CA ARG A 166 -12.41 24.39 17.80
C ARG A 166 -11.13 24.97 17.22
N ASP A 167 -10.80 26.21 17.58
CA ASP A 167 -9.50 26.81 17.32
C ASP A 167 -8.61 26.62 18.56
N PRO A 168 -7.64 25.67 18.56
CA PRO A 168 -6.79 25.42 19.71
C PRO A 168 -5.89 26.60 20.08
N ALA A 169 -5.76 27.61 19.21
CA ALA A 169 -5.00 28.82 19.50
C ALA A 169 -5.83 29.89 20.24
N ARG A 170 -7.15 29.69 20.36
CA ARG A 170 -8.10 30.61 21.01
C ARG A 170 -8.79 30.03 22.25
N ASP A 171 -8.65 28.71 22.48
CA ASP A 171 -9.07 27.99 23.68
C ASP A 171 -7.91 27.90 24.70
#